data_AF-A0A5K7ZSK1-F1
#
_entry.id   AF-A0A5K7ZSK1-F1
#
_cell.length_a   1.000
_cell.length_b   1.000
_cell.length_c   1.000
_cell.angle_alpha   90.00
_cell.angle_beta   90.00
_cell.angle_gamma   90.00
#
_symmetry.space_group_name_H-M   'P 1'
#
loop_
_entity.id
_entity.type
_entity.pdbx_description
1 polymer ?
#
loop_
_entity_poly.entity_id
_entity_poly.type
_entity_poly.pdbx_seq_one_letter_code
_entity_poly.pdbx_strand_id
1 'polypeptide(L)' 'MEVGKHYIEWIEIIADGKACRQFLKSGEKPEASFQVTADKIQAREYCNLHSLWKK' A
#
# COMPACT_ATOMS: atom_id res chain seq x y z
N MET A 1 4.59 6.21 -21.65
CA MET A 1 4.70 5.89 -20.20
C MET A 1 5.87 4.95 -20.06
N GLU A 2 6.95 5.38 -19.42
CA GLU A 2 8.02 4.45 -19.05
C GLU A 2 7.51 3.57 -17.91
N VAL A 3 7.41 2.27 -18.16
CA VAL A 3 6.99 1.30 -17.15
C VAL A 3 7.92 1.47 -15.94
N GLY A 4 7.31 1.70 -14.77
CA GLY A 4 8.04 1.63 -13.52
C GLY A 4 8.62 2.91 -12.95
N LYS A 5 8.49 4.06 -13.62
CA LYS A 5 8.86 5.37 -13.03
C LYS A 5 7.78 5.96 -12.12
N HIS A 6 6.56 5.44 -12.21
CA HIS A 6 5.43 5.84 -11.38
C HIS A 6 4.72 4.56 -10.90
N TYR A 7 4.85 4.24 -9.61
CA TYR A 7 4.30 3.02 -9.03
C TYR A 7 4.02 3.21 -7.53
N ILE A 8 3.29 2.24 -6.96
CA ILE A 8 3.05 2.15 -5.53
C ILE A 8 4.21 1.38 -4.90
N GLU A 9 4.95 2.00 -3.98
CA GLU A 9 6.08 1.36 -3.28
C GLU A 9 5.61 0.42 -2.17
N TRP A 10 4.50 0.78 -1.52
CA TRP A 10 3.90 -0.07 -0.51
C TRP A 10 2.41 0.20 -0.33
N ILE A 11 1.73 -0.85 0.10
CA ILE A 11 0.35 -0.84 0.57
C ILE A 11 0.38 -1.24 2.04
N GLU A 12 -0.36 -0.54 2.88
CA GLU A 12 -0.45 -0.81 4.30
C GLU A 12 -1.90 -0.87 4.74
N ILE A 13 -2.20 -1.82 5.62
CA ILE A 13 -3.40 -1.80 6.43
C ILE A 13 -3.03 -1.53 7.89
N ILE A 14 -3.86 -0.72 8.56
CA ILE A 14 -3.83 -0.54 10.01
C ILE A 14 -5.08 -1.24 10.56
N ALA A 15 -4.86 -2.36 11.23
CA ALA A 15 -5.87 -3.25 11.77
C ALA A 15 -5.84 -3.15 13.32
N ASP A 16 -6.83 -2.51 13.93
CA ASP A 16 -6.89 -2.20 15.37
C ASP A 16 -5.59 -1.57 15.92
N GLY A 17 -5.05 -0.61 15.18
CA GLY A 17 -3.82 0.11 15.53
C GLY A 17 -2.52 -0.62 15.19
N LYS A 18 -2.58 -1.85 14.65
CA LYS A 18 -1.41 -2.59 14.18
C LYS A 18 -1.22 -2.40 12.68
N ALA A 19 -0.02 -2.00 12.28
CA ALA A 19 0.32 -1.82 10.87
C ALA A 19 0.85 -3.12 10.24
N CYS A 20 0.26 -3.53 9.13
CA CYS A 20 0.78 -4.59 8.24
C CYS A 20 1.06 -3.96 6.87
N ARG A 21 2.28 -4.11 6.35
CA ARG A 21 2.71 -3.47 5.11
C ARG A 21 3.26 -4.50 4.12
N GLN A 22 2.80 -4.41 2.88
CA GLN A 22 3.37 -5.10 1.73
C GLN A 22 4.16 -4.08 0.90
N PHE A 23 5.44 -4.35 0.66
CA PHE A 23 6.24 -3.59 -0.30
C PHE A 23 6.07 -4.18 -1.69
N LEU A 24 5.99 -3.31 -2.69
CA LEU A 24 5.88 -3.67 -4.08
C LEU A 24 7.10 -3.18 -4.85
N LYS A 25 7.42 -3.88 -5.93
CA LYS A 25 8.43 -3.46 -6.89
C LYS A 25 7.79 -2.76 -8.07
N SER A 26 8.59 -1.91 -8.69
CA SER A 26 8.28 -1.30 -9.97
C SER A 26 7.91 -2.37 -11.01
N GLY A 27 6.72 -2.26 -11.61
CA GLY A 27 6.18 -3.23 -12.56
C GLY A 27 5.29 -4.32 -11.96
N GLU A 28 5.24 -4.46 -10.63
CA GLU A 28 4.24 -5.30 -9.97
C GLU A 28 2.86 -4.63 -9.99
N LYS A 29 1.81 -5.45 -9.86
CA LYS A 29 0.46 -4.92 -9.74
C LYS A 29 0.33 -4.12 -8.43
N PRO A 30 -0.38 -2.97 -8.43
CA PRO A 30 -0.62 -2.17 -7.24
C PRO A 30 -1.72 -2.81 -6.36
N GLU A 31 -1.51 -4.04 -5.92
CA GLU A 31 -2.46 -4.81 -5.11
C GLU A 31 -1.72 -5.60 -4.02
N ALA A 32 -2.36 -5.76 -2.86
CA ALA A 32 -1.86 -6.56 -1.76
C ALA A 32 -3.02 -7.20 -0.99
N SER A 33 -2.82 -8.43 -0.53
CA SER A 33 -3.80 -9.18 0.25
C SER A 33 -3.26 -9.39 1.66
N PHE A 34 -4.10 -9.11 2.65
CA PHE A 34 -3.75 -9.28 4.06
C PHE A 34 -4.81 -10.14 4.75
N GLN A 35 -4.37 -11.17 5.46
CA GLN A 35 -5.24 -11.94 6.34
C GLN A 35 -5.14 -11.35 7.75
N VAL A 36 -6.15 -10.58 8.15
CA VAL A 36 -6.24 -9.97 9.48
C VAL A 36 -7.63 -10.17 10.06
N THR A 37 -7.70 -10.22 11.39
CA THR A 37 -8.94 -10.12 12.15
C THR A 37 -8.88 -8.81 12.92
N ALA A 38 -9.77 -7.87 12.62
CA ALA A 38 -9.84 -6.57 13.28
C ALA A 38 -11.22 -5.93 13.16
N ASP A 39 -11.57 -5.10 14.15
CA ASP A 39 -12.82 -4.34 14.16
C ASP A 39 -12.71 -3.04 13.34
N LYS A 40 -11.53 -2.41 13.36
CA LYS A 40 -11.23 -1.18 12.61
C LYS A 40 -10.09 -1.41 11.63
N ILE A 41 -10.37 -1.09 10.37
CA ILE A 41 -9.41 -1.20 9.27
C ILE A 41 -9.25 0.17 8.61
N GLN A 42 -8.00 0.58 8.41
CA GLN A 42 -7.63 1.70 7.55
C GLN A 42 -6.62 1.21 6.51
N ALA A 43 -6.77 1.62 5.26
CA ALA A 43 -5.80 1.33 4.19
C ALA A 43 -5.04 2.60 3.82
N ARG A 44 -3.74 2.46 3.54
CA ARG A 44 -2.86 3.51 3.03
C ARG A 44 -2.02 2.96 1.88
N GLU A 45 -1.67 3.82 0.94
CA GLU A 45 -0.71 3.50 -0.09
C GLU A 45 0.29 4.64 -0.24
N TYR A 46 1.51 4.29 -0.69
CA TYR A 46 2.54 5.25 -0.97
C TYR A 46 3.00 5.12 -2.40
N CYS A 47 2.82 6.20 -3.14
CA CYS A 47 3.31 6.36 -4.49
C CYS A 47 4.69 7.00 -4.46
N ASN A 48 5.63 6.49 -5.27
CA ASN A 48 6.98 7.04 -5.34
C ASN A 48 7.04 8.50 -5.81
N LEU A 49 6.02 9.00 -6.53
CA LEU A 49 5.93 10.38 -7.02
C LEU A 49 4.95 11.26 -6.23
N HIS A 50 3.86 10.67 -5.74
CA HIS A 50 2.78 11.39 -5.07
C HIS A 50 2.78 11.18 -3.55
N SER A 51 3.82 10.53 -3.04
CA SER A 51 4.01 10.21 -1.62
C SER A 51 2.81 9.45 -1.05
N LEU A 52 2.51 9.68 0.24
CA LEU A 52 1.40 9.04 0.93
C LEU A 52 0.08 9.55 0.37
N TRP A 53 -0.70 8.65 -0.23
CA TRP A 53 -2.10 8.93 -0.52
C TRP A 53 -2.89 8.79 0.76
N LYS A 54 -3.52 9.89 1.18
CA LYS A 54 -4.42 9.94 2.31
C LYS A 54 -5.74 10.50 1.81
N LYS A 55 -6.78 9.68 1.86
CA LYS A 55 -8.16 10.17 1.71
C LYS A 55 -8.58 10.91 2.97
#